data_AF-A0A6F9B3K7-F1
#
_entry.id   AF-A0A6F9B3K7-F1
#
_cell.length_a   1.000
_cell.length_b   1.000
_cell.length_c   1.000
_cell.angle_alpha   90.00
_cell.angle_beta   90.00
_cell.angle_gamma   90.00
#
_symmetry.space_group_name_H-M   'P 1'
#
loop_
_entity.id
_entity.type
_entity.pdbx_description
1 polymer ?
#
loop_
_entity_poly.entity_id
_entity_poly.type
_entity_poly.pdbx_seq_one_letter_code
_entity_poly.pdbx_strand_id
1 'polypeptide(L)'
;MEHLSVQIGHKPSTLSSSDITRVLSHTDLNQMWQRDLRPLLVSRYPISAAHLEHPGSPRAGWDVKEDTFESHTPYGPMTFNNIIATLNPSAKRRLVLACHYDSKYYPPQWHGREFLGATDSAVPCAMMLELGSNPNLSLQLLFFDGEEALFQWTSTDS
;
A
#
# COMPACT_ATOMS: atom_id res chain seq x y z
N MET A 1 10.43 0.41 28.12
CA MET A 1 11.02 1.78 28.20
C MET A 1 12.22 1.96 27.26
N GLU A 2 13.10 0.98 27.10
CA GLU A 2 14.35 1.10 26.31
C GLU A 2 14.15 1.22 24.78
N HIS A 3 13.08 0.67 24.21
CA HIS A 3 12.81 0.79 22.76
C HIS A 3 12.29 2.17 22.34
N LEU A 4 11.50 2.84 23.19
CA LEU A 4 10.95 4.18 22.93
C LEU A 4 12.04 5.26 22.93
N SER A 5 13.03 5.15 23.83
CA SER A 5 14.12 6.13 23.92
C SER A 5 14.99 6.19 22.66
N VAL A 6 15.22 5.06 21.99
CA VAL A 6 16.02 4.99 20.76
C VAL A 6 15.26 5.53 19.53
N GLN A 7 13.93 5.39 19.49
CA GLN A 7 13.13 6.01 18.43
C GLN A 7 13.14 7.54 18.54
N ILE A 8 12.93 8.06 19.75
CA ILE A 8 12.88 9.51 20.01
C ILE A 8 14.25 10.16 19.75
N GLY A 9 15.34 9.44 19.97
CA GLY A 9 16.70 9.92 19.70
C GLY A 9 17.19 9.78 18.25
N HIS A 10 16.41 9.16 17.35
CA HIS A 10 16.84 8.94 15.96
C HIS A 10 16.94 10.26 15.19
N LYS A 11 18.06 10.47 14.49
CA LYS A 11 18.28 11.66 13.65
C LYS A 11 18.35 11.27 12.18
N PRO A 12 17.73 12.04 11.26
CA PRO A 12 17.91 11.81 9.83
C PRO A 12 19.37 12.07 9.46
N SER A 13 19.86 11.32 8.46
CA SER A 13 21.13 11.62 7.79
C SER A 13 20.83 12.38 6.51
N THR A 14 21.33 13.61 6.41
CA THR A 14 21.11 14.45 5.22
C THR A 14 21.93 13.93 4.05
N LEU A 15 21.28 13.78 2.90
CA LEU A 15 21.93 13.36 1.66
C LEU A 15 22.68 14.53 1.02
N SER A 16 23.85 14.25 0.45
CA SER A 16 24.55 15.21 -0.42
C SER A 16 23.86 15.31 -1.79
N SER A 17 24.22 16.31 -2.60
CA SER A 17 23.67 16.44 -3.96
C SER A 17 23.98 15.23 -4.86
N SER A 18 25.15 14.60 -4.70
CA SER A 18 25.50 13.39 -5.42
C SER A 18 24.69 12.18 -4.94
N ASP A 19 24.42 12.09 -3.63
CA ASP A 19 23.53 11.06 -3.08
C ASP A 19 22.10 11.20 -3.61
N ILE A 20 21.57 12.43 -3.66
CA ILE A 20 20.23 12.70 -4.22
C ILE A 20 20.19 12.26 -5.68
N THR A 21 21.19 12.65 -6.47
CA THR A 21 21.27 12.26 -7.90
C THR A 21 21.31 10.74 -8.07
N ARG A 22 22.09 10.06 -7.23
CA ARG A 22 22.18 8.59 -7.23
C ARG A 22 20.84 7.94 -6.84
N VAL A 23 20.18 8.41 -5.78
CA VAL A 23 18.87 7.87 -5.37
C VAL A 23 17.84 8.06 -6.48
N LEU A 24 17.77 9.26 -7.07
CA LEU A 24 16.86 9.55 -8.18
C LEU A 24 17.15 8.69 -9.43
N SER A 25 18.41 8.32 -9.68
CA SER A 25 18.75 7.45 -10.82
C SER A 25 18.22 6.01 -10.70
N HIS A 26 17.76 5.61 -9.52
CA HIS A 26 17.14 4.30 -9.29
C HIS A 26 15.62 4.33 -9.47
N THR A 27 15.02 5.49 -9.74
CA THR A 27 13.58 5.63 -9.97
C THR A 27 13.29 5.77 -11.46
N ASP A 28 12.35 4.98 -11.97
CA ASP A 28 11.88 5.06 -13.36
C ASP A 28 10.35 5.22 -13.38
N LEU A 29 9.89 6.46 -13.60
CA LEU A 29 8.46 6.79 -13.61
C LEU A 29 7.69 6.10 -14.74
N ASN A 30 8.33 5.82 -15.88
CA ASN A 30 7.67 5.13 -16.98
C ASN A 30 7.47 3.65 -16.62
N GLN A 31 8.46 3.03 -15.97
CA GLN A 31 8.31 1.68 -15.45
C GLN A 31 7.29 1.62 -14.32
N MET A 32 7.34 2.53 -13.35
CA MET A 32 6.33 2.62 -12.27
C MET A 32 4.92 2.77 -12.86
N TRP A 33 4.75 3.61 -13.88
CA TRP A 33 3.47 3.77 -14.56
C TRP A 33 2.97 2.46 -15.19
N GLN A 34 3.79 1.79 -16.00
CA GLN A 34 3.36 0.60 -16.74
C GLN A 34 3.21 -0.64 -15.85
N ARG A 35 4.15 -0.83 -14.91
CA ARG A 35 4.24 -2.04 -14.08
C ARG A 35 3.36 -1.96 -12.84
N ASP A 36 3.34 -0.81 -12.17
CA ASP A 36 2.78 -0.72 -10.82
C ASP A 36 1.46 0.07 -10.81
N LEU A 37 1.38 1.24 -11.45
CA LEU A 37 0.17 2.07 -11.39
C LEU A 37 -0.94 1.62 -12.35
N ARG A 38 -0.62 1.40 -13.63
CA ARG A 38 -1.64 1.08 -14.64
C ARG A 38 -2.47 -0.17 -14.30
N PRO A 39 -1.89 -1.27 -13.77
CA PRO A 39 -2.69 -2.43 -13.35
C PRO A 39 -3.64 -2.13 -12.19
N LEU A 40 -3.29 -1.17 -11.32
CA LEU A 40 -4.13 -0.78 -10.19
C LEU A 40 -5.29 0.13 -10.60
N LEU A 41 -5.27 0.76 -11.78
CA LEU A 41 -6.33 1.66 -12.27
C LEU A 41 -7.56 0.90 -12.79
N VAL A 42 -8.13 0.07 -11.92
CA VAL A 42 -9.33 -0.75 -12.08
C VAL A 42 -10.22 -0.58 -10.85
N SER A 43 -11.52 -0.91 -10.96
CA SER A 43 -12.38 -0.97 -9.78
C SER A 43 -12.01 -2.19 -8.94
N ARG A 44 -11.63 -1.93 -7.67
CA ARG A 44 -11.00 -2.89 -6.76
C ARG A 44 -11.52 -2.74 -5.33
N TYR A 45 -12.82 -2.45 -5.19
CA TYR A 45 -13.49 -2.49 -3.89
C TYR A 45 -13.46 -3.93 -3.33
N PRO A 46 -13.54 -4.10 -1.99
CA PRO A 46 -13.58 -5.43 -1.38
C PRO A 46 -14.58 -6.33 -2.12
N ILE A 47 -14.28 -7.61 -2.34
CA ILE A 47 -15.10 -8.62 -3.08
C ILE A 47 -15.16 -8.49 -4.61
N SER A 48 -14.63 -7.43 -5.22
CA SER A 48 -14.56 -7.33 -6.69
C SER A 48 -13.52 -8.33 -7.26
N ALA A 49 -13.70 -8.77 -8.51
CA ALA A 49 -12.77 -9.73 -9.13
C ALA A 49 -11.33 -9.19 -9.21
N ALA A 50 -11.16 -7.88 -9.43
CA ALA A 50 -9.85 -7.25 -9.49
C ALA A 50 -9.23 -7.01 -8.11
N HIS A 51 -10.04 -6.92 -7.04
CA HIS A 51 -9.55 -6.85 -5.66
C HIS A 51 -8.87 -8.14 -5.21
N LEU A 52 -9.33 -9.29 -5.74
CA LEU A 52 -8.67 -10.58 -5.53
C LEU A 52 -7.30 -10.68 -6.22
N GLU A 53 -7.01 -9.80 -7.19
CA GLU A 53 -5.68 -9.66 -7.73
C GLU A 53 -4.88 -8.70 -6.84
N HIS A 54 -3.96 -9.26 -6.04
CA HIS A 54 -3.09 -8.48 -5.16
C HIS A 54 -2.41 -7.33 -5.91
N PRO A 55 -2.18 -6.16 -5.28
CA PRO A 55 -1.47 -5.02 -5.86
C PRO A 55 -0.01 -5.29 -6.30
N GLY A 56 0.43 -6.55 -6.25
CA GLY A 56 1.80 -7.00 -6.48
C GLY A 56 2.59 -7.12 -5.18
N SER A 57 3.67 -7.90 -5.22
CA SER A 57 4.67 -7.92 -4.15
C SER A 57 5.83 -7.00 -4.52
N PRO A 58 6.49 -6.36 -3.55
CA PRO A 58 7.81 -5.77 -3.78
C PRO A 58 8.78 -6.82 -4.39
N ARG A 59 9.87 -6.35 -5.01
CA ARG A 59 10.88 -7.20 -5.66
C ARG A 59 11.45 -8.27 -4.73
N ALA A 60 12.18 -9.25 -5.28
CA ALA A 60 12.80 -10.34 -4.51
C ALA A 60 13.58 -9.83 -3.27
N GLY A 61 13.41 -10.50 -2.14
CA GLY A 61 14.08 -10.17 -0.86
C GLY A 61 13.16 -9.65 0.25
N TRP A 62 11.86 -9.50 -0.03
CA TRP A 62 10.84 -9.13 0.96
C TRP A 62 10.12 -10.38 1.50
N ASP A 63 9.85 -10.40 2.80
CA ASP A 63 8.94 -11.36 3.45
C ASP A 63 7.53 -10.81 3.35
N VAL A 64 6.69 -11.41 2.51
CA VAL A 64 5.31 -10.98 2.27
C VAL A 64 4.36 -11.88 3.04
N LYS A 65 3.48 -11.26 3.82
CA LYS A 65 2.43 -11.93 4.58
C LYS A 65 1.09 -11.30 4.29
N GLU A 66 0.06 -12.13 4.39
CA GLU A 66 -1.32 -11.75 4.29
C GLU A 66 -1.96 -11.82 5.68
N ASP A 67 -2.75 -10.81 6.00
CA ASP A 67 -3.56 -10.75 7.21
C ASP A 67 -5.02 -10.70 6.78
N THR A 68 -5.59 -11.91 6.65
CA THR A 68 -6.95 -12.14 6.18
C THR A 68 -7.91 -12.29 7.36
N PHE A 69 -9.00 -11.52 7.35
CA PHE A 69 -10.01 -11.56 8.40
C PHE A 69 -11.41 -11.30 7.84
N GLU A 70 -12.45 -11.62 8.62
CA GLU A 70 -13.84 -11.33 8.28
C GLU A 70 -14.36 -10.19 9.18
N SER A 71 -15.14 -9.28 8.60
CA SER A 71 -15.84 -8.22 9.33
C SER A 71 -17.27 -8.05 8.83
N HIS A 72 -18.16 -7.56 9.71
CA HIS A 72 -19.52 -7.21 9.32
C HIS A 72 -19.53 -5.85 8.63
N THR A 73 -20.22 -5.77 7.49
CA THR A 73 -20.40 -4.54 6.70
C THR A 73 -21.89 -4.25 6.50
N PRO A 74 -22.28 -3.07 5.96
CA PRO A 74 -23.66 -2.79 5.57
C PRO A 74 -24.27 -3.80 4.59
N TYR A 75 -23.44 -4.57 3.88
CA TYR A 75 -23.84 -5.59 2.91
C TYR A 75 -23.70 -7.02 3.43
N GLY A 76 -23.42 -7.20 4.72
CA GLY A 76 -23.19 -8.51 5.36
C GLY A 76 -21.72 -8.78 5.68
N PRO A 77 -21.38 -9.99 6.16
CA PRO A 77 -20.00 -10.36 6.42
C PRO A 77 -19.17 -10.35 5.12
N MET A 78 -17.97 -9.76 5.19
CA MET A 78 -17.01 -9.72 4.09
C MET A 78 -15.61 -10.06 4.58
N THR A 79 -14.83 -10.67 3.70
CA THR A 79 -13.41 -10.96 3.92
C THR A 79 -12.56 -9.81 3.42
N PHE A 80 -11.60 -9.40 4.25
CA PHE A 80 -10.59 -8.38 3.95
C PHE A 80 -9.21 -9.03 4.05
N ASN A 81 -8.24 -8.51 3.29
CA ASN A 81 -6.88 -9.04 3.27
C ASN A 81 -5.83 -7.93 3.22
N ASN A 82 -5.22 -7.62 4.37
CA ASN A 82 -4.09 -6.70 4.41
C ASN A 82 -2.82 -7.39 3.90
N ILE A 83 -1.98 -6.65 3.18
CA ILE A 83 -0.69 -7.15 2.69
C ILE A 83 0.44 -6.47 3.46
N ILE A 84 1.30 -7.30 4.05
CA ILE A 84 2.40 -6.89 4.91
C ILE A 84 3.71 -7.35 4.27
N ALA A 85 4.42 -6.44 3.61
CA ALA A 85 5.73 -6.73 3.05
C ALA A 85 6.82 -6.20 4.00
N THR A 86 7.72 -7.07 4.43
CA THR A 86 8.75 -6.76 5.42
C THR A 86 10.15 -7.01 4.89
N LEU A 87 10.97 -5.96 4.79
CA LEU A 87 12.39 -6.08 4.50
C LEU A 87 13.16 -6.36 5.80
N ASN A 88 13.98 -7.41 5.82
CA ASN A 88 14.72 -7.89 6.99
C ASN A 88 13.81 -8.16 8.22
N PRO A 89 13.05 -9.27 8.25
CA PRO A 89 12.11 -9.60 9.33
C PRO A 89 12.75 -9.72 10.73
N SER A 90 14.06 -9.92 10.86
CA SER A 90 14.72 -10.02 12.16
C SER A 90 15.07 -8.65 12.79
N ALA A 91 14.94 -7.55 12.04
CA ALA A 91 15.21 -6.21 12.55
C ALA A 91 14.26 -5.82 13.70
N LYS A 92 14.82 -5.32 14.81
CA LYS A 92 14.06 -4.89 16.00
C LYS A 92 13.23 -3.61 15.79
N ARG A 93 13.56 -2.82 14.77
CA ARG A 93 12.91 -1.55 14.41
C ARG A 93 12.82 -1.48 12.89
N ARG A 94 11.73 -0.86 12.41
CA ARG A 94 11.45 -0.66 10.98
C ARG A 94 10.84 0.71 10.80
N LEU A 95 11.08 1.33 9.65
CA LEU A 95 10.19 2.39 9.16
C LEU A 95 8.99 1.72 8.49
N VAL A 96 7.77 2.15 8.80
CA VAL A 96 6.55 1.65 8.16
C VAL A 96 6.02 2.71 7.22
N LEU A 97 5.78 2.34 5.97
CA LEU A 97 4.99 3.12 5.01
C LEU A 97 3.69 2.37 4.76
N ALA A 98 2.59 3.09 4.66
CA ALA A 98 1.27 2.48 4.48
C ALA A 98 0.42 3.27 3.48
N CYS A 99 -0.42 2.54 2.78
CA CYS A 99 -1.56 3.05 2.03
C CYS A 99 -2.66 1.99 2.07
N HIS A 100 -3.83 2.31 1.53
CA HIS A 100 -4.88 1.33 1.28
C HIS A 100 -4.90 1.00 -0.22
N TYR A 101 -5.16 -0.27 -0.56
CA TYR A 101 -5.18 -0.71 -1.97
C TYR A 101 -6.58 -0.92 -2.49
N ASP A 102 -7.60 -0.95 -1.63
CA ASP A 102 -8.98 -0.96 -2.07
C ASP A 102 -9.35 0.34 -2.81
N SER A 103 -10.48 0.32 -3.48
CA SER A 103 -11.10 1.51 -4.04
C SER A 103 -12.52 1.62 -3.51
N LYS A 104 -13.03 2.83 -3.32
CA LYS A 104 -14.42 3.03 -2.94
C LYS A 104 -15.41 2.33 -3.86
N TYR A 105 -16.35 1.59 -3.26
CA TYR A 105 -17.49 1.06 -4.00
C TYR A 105 -18.44 2.19 -4.41
N TYR A 106 -18.76 2.25 -5.69
CA TYR A 106 -19.87 3.03 -6.21
C TYR A 106 -20.80 2.12 -6.99
N PRO A 107 -22.12 2.16 -6.75
CA PRO A 107 -23.06 1.36 -7.54
C PRO A 107 -23.04 1.78 -9.01
N PRO A 108 -23.44 0.89 -9.94
CA PRO A 108 -23.46 1.18 -11.37
C PRO A 108 -24.18 2.49 -11.68
N GLN A 109 -23.46 3.39 -12.36
CA GLN A 109 -23.96 4.72 -12.71
C GLN A 109 -24.50 4.73 -14.15
N TRP A 110 -25.47 5.62 -14.43
CA TRP A 110 -26.11 5.76 -15.75
C TRP A 110 -25.12 6.05 -16.89
N HIS A 111 -23.99 6.69 -16.58
CA HIS A 111 -22.95 7.03 -17.56
C HIS A 111 -21.90 5.91 -17.75
N GLY A 112 -22.05 4.77 -17.07
CA GLY A 112 -21.16 3.61 -17.21
C GLY A 112 -19.69 3.86 -16.84
N ARG A 113 -19.41 4.86 -16.01
CA ARG A 113 -18.04 5.14 -15.54
C ARG A 113 -17.89 4.58 -14.14
N GLU A 114 -16.73 4.00 -13.89
CA GLU A 114 -16.36 3.41 -12.61
C GLU A 114 -15.43 4.36 -11.85
N PHE A 115 -15.44 4.23 -10.53
CA PHE A 115 -14.44 4.87 -9.69
C PHE A 115 -13.21 3.97 -9.60
N LEU A 116 -12.06 4.53 -9.99
CA LEU A 116 -10.79 3.80 -10.05
C LEU A 116 -9.82 4.19 -8.94
N GLY A 117 -10.16 5.17 -8.09
CA GLY A 117 -9.30 5.55 -6.96
C GLY A 117 -7.85 5.85 -7.35
N ALA A 118 -7.62 6.68 -8.38
CA ALA A 118 -6.28 6.92 -8.92
C ALA A 118 -5.35 7.54 -7.86
N THR A 119 -5.76 8.65 -7.25
CA THR A 119 -5.05 9.27 -6.12
C THR A 119 -5.38 8.60 -4.79
N ASP A 120 -6.34 7.69 -4.79
CA ASP A 120 -7.07 7.21 -3.61
C ASP A 120 -7.31 5.68 -3.67
N SER A 121 -6.29 4.85 -3.52
CA SER A 121 -4.87 5.18 -3.32
C SER A 121 -3.94 4.41 -4.26
N ALA A 122 -4.31 4.28 -5.55
CA ALA A 122 -3.50 3.57 -6.54
C ALA A 122 -2.09 4.19 -6.75
N VAL A 123 -1.99 5.52 -6.83
CA VAL A 123 -0.71 6.24 -6.91
C VAL A 123 0.14 6.02 -5.65
N PRO A 124 -0.37 6.18 -4.42
CA PRO A 124 0.35 5.78 -3.20
C PRO A 124 0.87 4.33 -3.22
N CYS A 125 0.04 3.37 -3.66
CA CYS A 125 0.45 1.97 -3.81
C CYS A 125 1.66 1.84 -4.76
N ALA A 126 1.57 2.45 -5.95
CA ALA A 126 2.64 2.41 -6.95
C ALA A 126 3.94 3.07 -6.47
N MET A 127 3.83 4.19 -5.74
CA MET A 127 4.98 4.86 -5.13
C MET A 127 5.70 3.96 -4.12
N MET A 128 4.94 3.23 -3.29
CA MET A 128 5.51 2.29 -2.32
C MET A 128 6.20 1.10 -2.98
N LEU A 129 5.62 0.56 -4.05
CA LEU A 129 6.22 -0.53 -4.83
C LEU A 129 7.53 -0.10 -5.51
N GLU A 130 7.59 1.11 -6.05
CA GLU A 130 8.81 1.66 -6.65
C GLU A 130 9.90 1.91 -5.59
N LEU A 131 9.54 2.48 -4.42
CA LEU A 131 10.46 2.71 -3.30
C LEU A 131 11.05 1.43 -2.71
N GLY A 132 10.28 0.33 -2.69
CA GLY A 132 10.69 -0.96 -2.13
C GLY A 132 11.87 -1.65 -2.83
N SER A 133 12.40 -1.05 -3.90
CA SER A 133 13.53 -1.57 -4.67
C SER A 133 14.92 -1.33 -4.03
N ASN A 134 15.03 -0.61 -2.90
CA ASN A 134 16.31 -0.24 -2.28
C ASN A 134 16.61 -1.01 -0.97
N PRO A 135 17.73 -1.75 -0.85
CA PRO A 135 17.96 -2.72 0.22
C PRO A 135 18.59 -2.20 1.54
N ASN A 136 18.94 -0.91 1.68
CA ASN A 136 19.86 -0.46 2.74
C ASN A 136 19.23 -0.04 4.10
N LEU A 137 17.91 -0.16 4.29
CA LEU A 137 17.24 0.07 5.58
C LEU A 137 16.07 -0.92 5.74
N SER A 138 15.86 -1.50 6.94
CA SER A 138 14.67 -2.33 7.18
C SER A 138 13.41 -1.47 7.10
N LEU A 139 12.65 -1.69 6.03
CA LEU A 139 11.40 -1.03 5.68
C LEU A 139 10.26 -2.05 5.80
N GLN A 140 9.07 -1.60 6.17
CA GLN A 140 7.85 -2.39 6.09
C GLN A 140 6.82 -1.59 5.31
N LEU A 141 6.16 -2.27 4.36
CA LEU A 141 5.10 -1.70 3.53
C LEU A 141 3.80 -2.39 3.93
N LEU A 142 2.78 -1.60 4.24
CA LEU A 142 1.43 -2.07 4.54
C LEU A 142 0.48 -1.58 3.46
N PHE A 143 -0.21 -2.52 2.82
CA PHE A 143 -1.32 -2.22 1.92
C PHE A 143 -2.59 -2.68 2.61
N PHE A 144 -3.32 -1.73 3.19
CA PHE A 144 -4.56 -2.00 3.91
C PHE A 144 -5.70 -2.26 2.93
N ASP A 145 -6.59 -3.17 3.34
CA ASP A 145 -7.84 -3.45 2.65
C ASP A 145 -9.02 -2.85 3.41
N GLY A 146 -10.06 -2.44 2.68
CA GLY A 146 -11.30 -1.94 3.25
C GLY A 146 -11.18 -0.63 4.02
N GLU A 147 -10.32 0.28 3.60
CA GLU A 147 -10.28 1.63 4.18
C GLU A 147 -11.55 2.42 3.85
N GLU A 148 -12.08 2.21 2.65
CA GLU A 148 -13.25 2.94 2.18
C GLU A 148 -14.55 2.36 2.71
N ALA A 149 -15.42 3.27 3.16
CA ALA A 149 -16.81 2.93 3.45
C ALA A 149 -17.49 2.34 2.20
N LEU A 150 -18.21 1.22 2.37
CA LEU A 150 -18.98 0.60 1.29
C LEU A 150 -20.29 1.35 1.02
N PHE A 151 -20.86 2.02 2.03
CA PHE A 151 -22.07 2.82 1.88
C PHE A 151 -21.91 4.23 2.44
N GLN A 152 -21.62 4.35 3.75
CA GLN A 152 -21.50 5.62 4.45
C GLN A 152 -20.48 5.49 5.58
N TRP A 153 -19.52 6.44 5.62
CA TRP A 153 -18.48 6.47 6.64
C TRP A 153 -19.06 6.44 8.06
N THR A 154 -18.76 5.38 8.79
CA THR A 154 -19.11 5.17 10.21
C THR A 154 -18.06 4.31 10.88
N SER A 155 -18.06 4.18 12.21
CA SER A 155 -17.11 3.31 12.93
C SER A 155 -17.22 1.81 12.62
N THR A 156 -18.18 1.40 11.78
CA THR A 156 -18.42 0.01 11.36
C THR A 156 -18.52 -0.13 9.84
N ASP A 157 -18.23 0.94 9.10
CA ASP A 157 -18.20 1.00 7.63
C ASP A 157 -17.04 1.93 7.22
N SER A 158 -15.87 1.66 7.81
CA SER A 158 -14.51 2.18 7.55
C SER A 158 -13.60 1.67 8.67
#